data_AF-A0A955D4M5-F1
#
_entry.id   AF-A0A955D4M5-F1
#
_cell.length_a   1.000
_cell.length_b   1.000
_cell.length_c   1.000
_cell.angle_alpha   90.00
_cell.angle_beta   90.00
_cell.angle_gamma   90.00
#
_symmetry.space_group_name_H-M   'P 1'
#
loop_
_entity.id
_entity.type
_entity.pdbx_description
1 polymer ?
#
loop_
_entity_poly.entity_id
_entity_poly.type
_entity_poly.pdbx_seq_one_letter_code
_entity_poly.pdbx_strand_id
1 'polypeptide(L)'
;MKHLRDPLHVTPVMNALKYVLLCAALLPLSLSPRALAGGGSLCCPADVDHDTVVGAADLGIVLGAWGPAAASDPADIDGSGEVDGIDLGLVLGGWGTCPAPCLKTLLVGSVALADGTPVPQAVVVTQLGGQGVSGADGAFGFEVEVGRQTTSLNVTAVASIRGVTYTGTKLVSPVALDGVTDAGEISVTANAPRDPTWLPTFGGAPGMNGSVNALTTFDDGSGDGPALYAGGTFTAAGGTAAHAVAKWDGSSWSPLGSGLSGSDFFLPAVNALTTFDDGSGGGPALCAGGEFTTAGGTAANSVAKWDGSSWSPLGSGMVDWIWALTTFDDGSGGGPALYAGGKFAASPAVDSYLAKWGCDPNVDDAPGRP
;
A
#
# COMPACT_ATOMS: atom_id res chain seq x y z
N MET A 1 6.61 77.42 -38.83
CA MET A 1 7.75 76.50 -38.63
C MET A 1 7.35 75.13 -39.19
N LYS A 2 8.10 74.65 -40.19
CA LYS A 2 8.26 73.29 -40.75
C LYS A 2 7.05 72.32 -40.62
N HIS A 3 6.37 71.93 -41.71
CA HIS A 3 6.73 70.87 -42.68
C HIS A 3 6.94 69.49 -42.00
N LEU A 4 6.45 68.33 -42.44
CA LEU A 4 5.73 67.82 -43.63
C LEU A 4 5.58 66.30 -43.42
N ARG A 5 4.64 65.65 -44.12
CA ARG A 5 4.57 64.23 -44.58
C ARG A 5 3.90 63.15 -43.71
N ASP A 6 2.73 62.71 -44.20
CA ASP A 6 2.23 61.31 -44.32
C ASP A 6 3.26 60.36 -45.00
N PRO A 7 3.12 59.00 -45.10
CA PRO A 7 1.88 58.19 -45.06
C PRO A 7 1.94 56.73 -44.49
N LEU A 8 0.75 56.10 -44.38
CA LEU A 8 0.37 54.69 -44.68
C LEU A 8 1.07 53.46 -44.04
N HIS A 9 0.20 52.54 -43.58
CA HIS A 9 0.20 51.07 -43.79
C HIS A 9 0.77 50.09 -42.72
N VAL A 10 -0.04 49.02 -42.53
CA VAL A 10 0.25 47.63 -42.10
C VAL A 10 0.20 47.29 -40.60
N THR A 11 -0.87 46.60 -40.17
CA THR A 11 -0.83 45.57 -39.10
C THR A 11 -0.12 44.32 -39.63
N PRO A 12 0.67 43.58 -38.83
CA PRO A 12 0.07 42.46 -38.08
C PRO A 12 0.72 42.12 -36.71
N VAL A 13 -0.09 41.50 -35.87
CA VAL A 13 0.20 40.37 -34.94
C VAL A 13 1.63 40.26 -34.38
N MET A 14 1.76 40.45 -33.06
CA MET A 14 2.54 39.63 -32.09
C MET A 14 2.87 40.48 -30.86
N ASN A 15 2.36 40.09 -29.69
CA ASN A 15 3.08 40.20 -28.40
C ASN A 15 2.21 39.68 -27.25
N ALA A 16 2.06 38.35 -27.19
CA ALA A 16 1.75 37.64 -25.95
C ALA A 16 3.06 37.37 -25.21
N LEU A 17 3.72 38.42 -24.70
CA LEU A 17 4.93 38.28 -23.86
C LEU A 17 5.20 39.61 -23.14
N LYS A 18 4.34 40.01 -22.18
CA LYS A 18 4.60 41.20 -21.36
C LYS A 18 4.00 41.24 -19.94
N TYR A 19 3.54 40.09 -19.41
CA TYR A 19 3.06 40.03 -18.01
C TYR A 19 3.63 38.84 -17.24
N VAL A 20 4.96 38.69 -17.25
CA VAL A 20 5.68 37.93 -16.21
C VAL A 20 6.88 38.79 -15.81
N LEU A 21 6.65 39.74 -14.90
CA LEU A 21 7.63 40.25 -13.94
C LEU A 21 6.96 41.38 -13.14
N LEU A 22 6.39 41.04 -11.98
CA LEU A 22 6.43 41.81 -10.71
C LEU A 22 5.37 41.23 -9.75
N CYS A 23 5.75 40.19 -9.00
CA CYS A 23 5.26 39.98 -7.63
C CYS A 23 6.13 38.91 -6.96
N ALA A 24 7.34 39.30 -6.54
CA ALA A 24 8.19 38.49 -5.69
C ALA A 24 8.41 39.25 -4.39
N ALA A 25 7.60 38.96 -3.37
CA ALA A 25 7.94 39.23 -1.98
C ALA A 25 7.08 38.38 -1.03
N LEU A 26 7.79 37.49 -0.32
CA LEU A 26 7.54 37.04 1.05
C LEU A 26 6.41 36.02 1.29
N LEU A 27 6.76 34.74 1.19
CA LEU A 27 6.44 33.67 2.15
C LEU A 27 7.47 32.54 1.93
N PRO A 28 8.20 32.04 2.95
CA PRO A 28 9.08 30.91 2.77
C PRO A 28 8.21 29.64 2.72
N LEU A 29 7.92 29.14 1.51
CA LEU A 29 7.56 27.75 1.35
C LEU A 29 8.83 26.93 1.61
N SER A 30 9.00 26.47 2.85
CA SER A 30 9.83 25.31 3.11
C SER A 30 9.12 24.10 2.50
N LEU A 31 9.39 23.81 1.23
CA LEU A 31 9.20 22.49 0.68
C LEU A 31 10.23 21.58 1.36
N SER A 32 9.85 21.01 2.50
CA SER A 32 10.55 19.82 3.00
C SER A 32 10.31 18.71 1.98
N PRO A 33 11.35 18.02 1.48
CA PRO A 33 11.15 16.80 0.71
C PRO A 33 10.43 15.82 1.63
N ARG A 34 9.17 15.53 1.29
CA ARG A 34 8.36 14.52 1.97
C ARG A 34 9.05 13.19 1.66
N ALA A 35 9.75 12.64 2.64
CA ALA A 35 10.30 11.31 2.55
C ALA A 35 9.14 10.33 2.29
N LEU A 36 9.05 9.83 1.06
CA LEU A 36 8.22 8.69 0.72
C LEU A 36 8.92 7.47 1.31
N ALA A 37 8.36 6.97 2.41
CA ALA A 37 8.85 5.80 3.13
C ALA A 37 8.18 4.54 2.56
N GLY A 38 8.99 3.53 2.24
CA GLY A 38 8.65 2.10 2.32
C GLY A 38 7.97 1.49 1.09
N GLY A 39 8.75 1.12 0.10
CA GLY A 39 8.51 0.00 -0.81
C GLY A 39 9.90 -0.54 -1.14
N GLY A 40 10.10 -1.86 -1.18
CA GLY A 40 11.42 -2.45 -1.36
C GLY A 40 12.23 -1.72 -2.44
N SER A 41 13.46 -1.33 -2.11
CA SER A 41 14.29 -0.47 -2.93
C SER A 41 14.56 -1.15 -4.29
N LEU A 42 13.96 -0.64 -5.37
CA LEU A 42 14.21 -1.12 -6.75
C LEU A 42 15.68 -1.01 -7.18
N CYS A 43 16.47 -0.24 -6.44
CA CYS A 43 17.90 -0.01 -6.67
C CYS A 43 18.77 -1.02 -5.95
N CYS A 44 18.18 -1.75 -5.00
CA CYS A 44 18.82 -2.78 -4.19
C CYS A 44 17.84 -3.95 -4.00
N PRO A 45 17.38 -4.59 -5.09
CA PRO A 45 16.35 -5.63 -5.00
C PRO A 45 16.81 -6.85 -4.19
N ALA A 46 18.11 -6.99 -3.97
CA ALA A 46 18.69 -8.05 -3.16
C ALA A 46 18.85 -7.71 -1.66
N ASP A 47 18.44 -6.51 -1.24
CA ASP A 47 18.25 -6.14 0.17
C ASP A 47 16.81 -6.52 0.53
N VAL A 48 16.65 -7.80 0.88
CA VAL A 48 15.35 -8.46 1.06
C VAL A 48 14.82 -8.33 2.48
N ASP A 49 15.68 -8.00 3.45
CA ASP A 49 15.27 -7.64 4.82
C ASP A 49 15.14 -6.12 5.06
N HIS A 50 15.48 -5.32 4.05
CA HIS A 50 15.34 -3.87 4.00
C HIS A 50 16.17 -3.12 5.04
N ASP A 51 17.36 -3.64 5.37
CA ASP A 51 18.29 -3.01 6.33
C ASP A 51 19.27 -2.02 5.67
N THR A 52 19.15 -1.79 4.36
CA THR A 52 20.01 -0.95 3.51
C THR A 52 21.38 -1.53 3.17
N VAL A 53 21.60 -2.82 3.47
CA VAL A 53 22.84 -3.55 3.20
C VAL A 53 22.51 -4.92 2.64
N VAL A 54 22.93 -5.20 1.40
CA VAL A 54 22.93 -6.59 0.90
C VAL A 54 24.06 -7.35 1.58
N GLY A 55 23.72 -8.27 2.47
CA GLY A 55 24.67 -8.96 3.31
C GLY A 55 24.32 -10.41 3.58
N ALA A 56 24.91 -10.92 4.66
CA ALA A 56 24.71 -12.31 5.06
C ALA A 56 23.28 -12.60 5.55
N ALA A 57 22.55 -11.56 5.98
CA ALA A 57 21.16 -11.68 6.40
C ALA A 57 20.25 -11.96 5.18
N ASP A 58 20.38 -11.17 4.12
CA ASP A 58 19.70 -11.39 2.83
C ASP A 58 20.03 -12.73 2.22
N LEU A 59 21.32 -13.09 2.23
CA LEU A 59 21.76 -14.39 1.76
C LEU A 59 21.10 -15.53 2.54
N GLY A 60 20.96 -15.37 3.86
CA GLY A 60 20.27 -16.34 4.72
C GLY A 60 18.80 -16.51 4.35
N ILE A 61 18.13 -15.41 3.99
CA ILE A 61 16.72 -15.41 3.56
C ILE A 61 16.57 -16.13 2.23
N VAL A 62 17.38 -15.79 1.22
CA VAL A 62 17.33 -16.44 -0.11
C VAL A 62 17.67 -17.93 -0.03
N LEU A 63 18.71 -18.30 0.71
CA LEU A 63 19.04 -19.72 0.89
C LEU A 63 17.99 -20.49 1.70
N GLY A 64 17.29 -19.80 2.60
CA GLY A 64 16.21 -20.38 3.42
C GLY A 64 14.92 -20.65 2.64
N ALA A 65 14.69 -19.91 1.56
CA ALA A 65 13.49 -19.98 0.73
C ALA A 65 13.66 -20.81 -0.57
N TRP A 66 14.81 -21.48 -0.74
CA TRP A 66 15.17 -22.17 -1.98
C TRP A 66 14.08 -23.12 -2.52
N GLY A 67 13.71 -22.95 -3.80
CA GLY A 67 12.68 -23.72 -4.48
C GLY A 67 11.47 -22.89 -4.90
N PRO A 68 10.29 -23.51 -5.12
CA PRO A 68 9.12 -22.82 -5.65
C PRO A 68 8.68 -21.65 -4.77
N ALA A 69 8.53 -20.49 -5.39
CA ALA A 69 8.20 -19.25 -4.72
C ALA A 69 6.73 -18.86 -4.93
N ALA A 70 6.11 -18.27 -3.91
CA ALA A 70 4.86 -17.55 -4.12
C ALA A 70 5.16 -16.23 -4.86
N ALA A 71 4.21 -15.68 -5.60
CA ALA A 71 4.37 -14.42 -6.34
C ALA A 71 4.70 -13.18 -5.46
N SER A 72 4.77 -13.35 -4.13
CA SER A 72 5.12 -12.33 -3.15
C SER A 72 6.26 -12.77 -2.22
N ASP A 73 7.00 -13.82 -2.57
CA ASP A 73 8.16 -14.24 -1.79
C ASP A 73 9.30 -13.22 -1.99
N PRO A 74 9.77 -12.53 -0.93
CA PRO A 74 10.84 -11.56 -1.06
C PRO A 74 12.18 -12.19 -1.49
N ALA A 75 12.33 -13.52 -1.38
CA ALA A 75 13.51 -14.22 -1.83
C ALA A 75 13.51 -14.53 -3.35
N ASP A 76 12.37 -14.43 -4.03
CA ASP A 76 12.24 -14.50 -5.50
C ASP A 76 12.47 -13.10 -6.07
N ILE A 77 13.74 -12.73 -6.15
CA ILE A 77 14.20 -11.37 -6.45
C ILE A 77 13.93 -11.03 -7.92
N ASP A 78 14.01 -12.01 -8.82
CA ASP A 78 13.74 -11.81 -10.26
C ASP A 78 12.27 -12.04 -10.65
N GLY A 79 11.44 -12.52 -9.73
CA GLY A 79 10.00 -12.72 -9.90
C GLY A 79 9.67 -13.87 -10.85
N SER A 80 10.56 -14.85 -10.97
CA SER A 80 10.41 -15.99 -11.87
C SER A 80 9.46 -17.07 -11.34
N GLY A 81 9.10 -17.02 -10.05
CA GLY A 81 8.30 -18.01 -9.35
C GLY A 81 9.13 -19.15 -8.74
N GLU A 82 10.46 -19.05 -8.74
CA GLU A 82 11.39 -20.00 -8.13
C GLU A 82 12.53 -19.21 -7.46
N VAL A 83 12.87 -19.53 -6.21
CA VAL A 83 14.09 -19.05 -5.55
C VAL A 83 15.24 -19.98 -5.90
N ASP A 84 16.16 -19.54 -6.75
CA ASP A 84 17.25 -20.38 -7.24
C ASP A 84 18.62 -19.69 -7.35
N GLY A 85 19.52 -20.28 -8.16
CA GLY A 85 20.86 -19.77 -8.36
C GLY A 85 20.92 -18.38 -8.98
N ILE A 86 19.85 -17.92 -9.63
CA ILE A 86 19.72 -16.58 -10.18
C ILE A 86 19.51 -15.57 -9.05
N ASP A 87 18.60 -15.82 -8.11
CA ASP A 87 18.36 -14.97 -6.94
C ASP A 87 19.59 -14.89 -6.04
N LEU A 88 20.24 -16.03 -5.80
CA LEU A 88 21.53 -16.06 -5.11
C LEU A 88 22.58 -15.21 -5.84
N GLY A 89 22.60 -15.28 -7.17
CA GLY A 89 23.46 -14.45 -8.00
C GLY A 89 23.18 -12.95 -7.83
N LEU A 90 21.91 -12.56 -7.64
CA LEU A 90 21.51 -11.17 -7.39
C LEU A 90 21.96 -10.68 -6.01
N VAL A 91 21.86 -11.51 -4.96
CA VAL A 91 22.42 -11.22 -3.62
C VAL A 91 23.93 -11.07 -3.67
N LEU A 92 24.64 -12.03 -4.26
CA LEU A 92 26.09 -11.97 -4.35
C LEU A 92 26.58 -10.80 -5.23
N GLY A 93 25.84 -10.46 -6.27
CA GLY A 93 26.13 -9.32 -7.14
C GLY A 93 25.82 -7.97 -6.51
N GLY A 94 24.88 -7.92 -5.57
CA GLY A 94 24.47 -6.72 -4.83
C GLY A 94 25.26 -6.46 -3.55
N TRP A 95 26.15 -7.37 -3.14
CA TRP A 95 26.79 -7.38 -1.82
C TRP A 95 27.41 -6.03 -1.41
N GLY A 96 27.00 -5.54 -0.24
CA GLY A 96 27.45 -4.29 0.35
C GLY A 96 26.30 -3.31 0.62
N THR A 97 26.66 -2.07 0.99
CA THR A 97 25.68 -1.02 1.26
C THR A 97 24.93 -0.66 -0.01
N CYS A 98 23.60 -0.61 0.07
CA CYS A 98 22.78 -0.12 -1.01
C CYS A 98 23.12 1.36 -1.30
N PRO A 99 23.20 1.78 -2.57
CA PRO A 99 23.46 3.18 -2.90
C PRO A 99 22.31 4.06 -2.40
N ALA A 100 22.58 4.90 -1.40
CA ALA A 100 21.67 5.95 -0.99
C ALA A 100 22.06 7.29 -1.65
N PRO A 101 21.12 8.02 -2.27
CA PRO A 101 19.72 7.62 -2.52
C PRO A 101 19.59 6.73 -3.77
N CYS A 102 18.54 5.91 -3.77
CA CYS A 102 17.96 5.34 -4.99
C CYS A 102 17.87 6.40 -6.09
N LEU A 103 18.26 6.08 -7.33
CA LEU A 103 18.10 7.04 -8.42
C LEU A 103 16.60 7.24 -8.67
N LYS A 104 16.13 8.45 -8.38
CA LYS A 104 14.76 8.84 -8.64
C LYS A 104 14.70 9.58 -9.95
N THR A 105 13.75 9.22 -10.80
CA THR A 105 13.42 10.03 -11.98
C THR A 105 12.18 10.84 -11.67
N LEU A 106 12.20 12.14 -11.97
CA LEU A 106 10.99 12.94 -11.98
C LEU A 106 10.23 12.64 -13.27
N LEU A 107 9.14 11.90 -13.15
CA LEU A 107 8.25 11.62 -14.27
C LEU A 107 7.26 12.78 -14.40
N VAL A 108 7.20 13.39 -15.58
CA VAL A 108 6.26 14.46 -15.92
C VAL A 108 5.47 14.11 -17.18
N GLY A 109 4.30 14.73 -17.35
CA GLY A 109 3.50 14.56 -18.57
C GLY A 109 2.13 15.19 -18.43
N SER A 110 1.21 14.81 -19.32
CA SER A 110 -0.20 15.22 -19.25
C SER A 110 -1.14 14.05 -19.50
N VAL A 111 -2.36 14.14 -18.97
CA VAL A 111 -3.45 13.21 -19.24
C VAL A 111 -4.53 13.94 -20.02
N ALA A 112 -4.96 13.37 -21.14
CA ALA A 112 -6.01 13.93 -21.99
C ALA A 112 -6.92 12.85 -22.56
N LEU A 113 -8.14 13.24 -22.95
CA LEU A 113 -9.00 12.43 -23.80
C LEU A 113 -8.42 12.34 -25.22
N ALA A 114 -8.94 11.43 -26.04
CA ALA A 114 -8.51 11.27 -27.44
C ALA A 114 -8.68 12.53 -28.31
N ASP A 115 -9.49 13.51 -27.88
CA ASP A 115 -9.68 14.80 -28.55
C ASP A 115 -8.73 15.90 -28.03
N GLY A 116 -7.81 15.57 -27.10
CA GLY A 116 -6.87 16.49 -26.48
C GLY A 116 -7.44 17.25 -25.27
N THR A 117 -8.69 16.99 -24.87
CA THR A 117 -9.28 17.62 -23.67
C THR A 117 -8.51 17.17 -22.42
N PRO A 118 -7.96 18.10 -21.61
CA PRO A 118 -7.25 17.73 -20.39
C PRO A 118 -8.14 17.01 -19.38
N VAL A 119 -7.59 15.99 -18.73
CA VAL A 119 -8.31 15.21 -17.71
C VAL A 119 -7.70 15.49 -16.35
N PRO A 120 -8.37 16.30 -15.50
CA PRO A 120 -7.92 16.55 -14.13
C PRO A 120 -8.26 15.39 -13.21
N GLN A 121 -7.53 15.29 -12.09
CA GLN A 121 -7.74 14.27 -11.06
C GLN A 121 -7.57 12.82 -11.57
N ALA A 122 -6.90 12.64 -12.70
CA ALA A 122 -6.48 11.32 -13.15
C ALA A 122 -5.35 10.84 -12.25
N VAL A 123 -5.48 9.62 -11.74
CA VAL A 123 -4.41 8.94 -11.01
C VAL A 123 -3.46 8.34 -12.02
N VAL A 124 -2.19 8.72 -11.93
CA VAL A 124 -1.12 8.24 -12.81
C VAL A 124 -0.18 7.38 -11.99
N VAL A 125 0.06 6.16 -12.45
CA VAL A 125 0.93 5.18 -11.80
C VAL A 125 1.90 4.58 -12.81
N THR A 126 2.95 3.94 -12.31
CA THR A 126 3.89 3.21 -13.17
C THR A 126 3.99 1.75 -12.73
N GLN A 127 4.46 0.89 -13.63
CA GLN A 127 4.68 -0.53 -13.31
C GLN A 127 5.73 -0.76 -12.21
N LEU A 128 6.57 0.24 -11.92
CA LEU A 128 7.59 0.20 -10.86
C LEU A 128 7.11 0.88 -9.57
N GLY A 129 5.83 1.23 -9.48
CA GLY A 129 5.30 2.05 -8.39
C GLY A 129 5.46 3.55 -8.65
N GLY A 130 5.26 4.35 -7.60
CA GLY A 130 5.11 5.80 -7.73
C GLY A 130 3.72 6.19 -8.25
N GLN A 131 3.21 7.31 -7.74
CA GLN A 131 1.87 7.79 -8.07
C GLN A 131 1.86 9.32 -8.14
N GLY A 132 1.11 9.84 -9.11
CA GLY A 132 0.76 11.25 -9.23
C GLY A 132 -0.72 11.44 -9.51
N VAL A 133 -1.19 12.68 -9.35
CA VAL A 133 -2.54 13.09 -9.70
C VAL A 133 -2.45 14.26 -10.66
N SER A 134 -3.19 14.23 -11.76
CA SER A 134 -3.19 15.31 -12.73
C SER A 134 -3.91 16.57 -12.22
N GLY A 135 -3.33 17.73 -12.54
CA GLY A 135 -3.88 19.05 -12.26
C GLY A 135 -5.04 19.44 -13.18
N ALA A 136 -5.55 20.66 -13.02
CA ALA A 136 -6.67 21.20 -13.81
C ALA A 136 -6.40 21.23 -15.33
N ASP A 137 -5.13 21.33 -15.71
CA ASP A 137 -4.62 21.33 -17.07
C ASP A 137 -4.20 19.93 -17.56
N GLY A 138 -4.52 18.89 -16.80
CA GLY A 138 -4.14 17.51 -17.08
C GLY A 138 -2.67 17.19 -16.80
N ALA A 139 -1.84 18.17 -16.42
CA ALA A 139 -0.42 17.94 -16.16
C ALA A 139 -0.21 17.15 -14.88
N PHE A 140 0.78 16.25 -14.85
CA PHE A 140 1.19 15.51 -13.67
C PHE A 140 2.71 15.54 -13.50
N GLY A 141 3.16 15.33 -12.27
CA GLY A 141 4.58 15.20 -11.94
C GLY A 141 4.77 14.43 -10.63
N PHE A 142 5.60 13.40 -10.64
CA PHE A 142 5.95 12.64 -9.42
C PHE A 142 7.29 11.91 -9.56
N GLU A 143 7.94 11.63 -8.44
CA GLU A 143 9.17 10.84 -8.41
C GLU A 143 8.85 9.35 -8.54
N VAL A 144 9.66 8.66 -9.35
CA VAL A 144 9.61 7.22 -9.54
C VAL A 144 11.00 6.67 -9.28
N GLU A 145 11.09 5.66 -8.44
CA GLU A 145 12.34 4.91 -8.25
C GLU A 145 12.55 4.00 -9.46
N VAL A 146 13.72 4.11 -10.08
CA VAL A 146 14.05 3.38 -11.29
C VAL A 146 15.37 2.64 -11.13
N GLY A 147 15.38 1.35 -11.50
CA GLY A 147 16.59 0.55 -11.51
C GLY A 147 17.56 1.02 -12.60
N ARG A 148 18.87 0.81 -12.40
CA ARG A 148 19.90 1.23 -13.38
C ARG A 148 19.76 0.57 -14.76
N GLN A 149 19.05 -0.56 -14.85
CA GLN A 149 18.79 -1.28 -16.10
C GLN A 149 17.43 -0.89 -16.74
N THR A 150 16.64 -0.03 -16.10
CA THR A 150 15.32 0.38 -16.59
C THR A 150 15.49 1.29 -17.81
N THR A 151 15.16 0.76 -18.99
CA THR A 151 15.20 1.50 -20.27
C THR A 151 13.83 1.98 -20.73
N SER A 152 12.77 1.41 -20.17
CA SER A 152 11.38 1.76 -20.47
C SER A 152 10.48 1.61 -19.25
N LEU A 153 9.36 2.34 -19.26
CA LEU A 153 8.40 2.37 -18.16
C LEU A 153 6.98 2.43 -18.73
N ASN A 154 6.12 1.49 -18.33
CA ASN A 154 4.69 1.63 -18.57
C ASN A 154 4.11 2.63 -17.58
N VAL A 155 3.50 3.69 -18.10
CA VAL A 155 2.79 4.71 -17.33
C VAL A 155 1.31 4.60 -17.63
N THR A 156 0.51 4.35 -16.60
CA THR A 156 -0.94 4.16 -16.72
C THR A 156 -1.66 5.29 -16.03
N ALA A 157 -2.57 5.94 -16.75
CA ALA A 157 -3.48 6.95 -16.20
C ALA A 157 -4.89 6.35 -16.09
N VAL A 158 -5.54 6.58 -14.96
CA VAL A 158 -6.93 6.18 -14.70
C VAL A 158 -7.71 7.37 -14.15
N ALA A 159 -8.87 7.63 -14.73
CA ALA A 159 -9.78 8.70 -14.30
C ALA A 159 -11.22 8.21 -14.22
N SER A 160 -12.04 8.84 -13.37
CA SER A 160 -13.49 8.65 -13.38
C SER A 160 -14.16 9.96 -13.79
N ILE A 161 -14.89 9.94 -14.91
CA ILE A 161 -15.60 11.11 -15.44
C ILE A 161 -17.08 10.76 -15.49
N ARG A 162 -17.88 11.40 -14.64
CA ARG A 162 -19.34 11.17 -14.56
C ARG A 162 -19.71 9.69 -14.37
N GLY A 163 -18.93 8.96 -13.57
CA GLY A 163 -19.15 7.55 -13.27
C GLY A 163 -18.67 6.56 -14.34
N VAL A 164 -18.02 7.05 -15.40
CA VAL A 164 -17.36 6.21 -16.41
C VAL A 164 -15.86 6.22 -16.15
N THR A 165 -15.25 5.04 -16.07
CA THR A 165 -13.80 4.89 -15.93
C THR A 165 -13.12 5.07 -17.29
N TYR A 166 -12.05 5.86 -17.31
CA TYR A 166 -11.18 6.06 -18.45
C TYR A 166 -9.79 5.55 -18.10
N THR A 167 -9.19 4.75 -18.98
CA THR A 167 -7.84 4.23 -18.79
C THR A 167 -7.00 4.43 -20.04
N GLY A 168 -5.71 4.67 -19.85
CA GLY A 168 -4.71 4.72 -20.92
C GLY A 168 -3.35 4.33 -20.37
N THR A 169 -2.64 3.47 -21.08
CA THR A 169 -1.26 3.07 -20.75
C THR A 169 -0.34 3.45 -21.90
N LYS A 170 0.79 4.06 -21.57
CA LYS A 170 1.82 4.46 -22.52
C LYS A 170 3.16 3.89 -22.11
N LEU A 171 3.85 3.25 -23.05
CA LEU A 171 5.25 2.86 -22.87
C LEU A 171 6.14 4.10 -23.07
N VAL A 172 6.83 4.51 -22.02
CA VAL A 172 7.77 5.63 -22.03
C VAL A 172 9.19 5.10 -22.17
N SER A 173 9.91 5.55 -23.20
CA SER A 173 11.31 5.21 -23.42
C SER A 173 11.99 6.31 -24.26
N PRO A 174 13.27 6.67 -23.97
CA PRO A 174 14.09 6.17 -22.87
C PRO A 174 13.70 6.76 -21.51
N VAL A 175 14.02 6.05 -20.44
CA VAL A 175 13.88 6.55 -19.06
C VAL A 175 15.19 7.19 -18.62
N ALA A 176 15.13 8.44 -18.16
CA ALA A 176 16.29 9.13 -17.61
C ALA A 176 16.51 8.70 -16.17
N LEU A 177 17.72 8.23 -15.85
CA LEU A 177 18.13 7.97 -14.47
C LEU A 177 18.53 9.29 -13.81
N ASP A 178 18.05 9.56 -12.60
CA ASP A 178 18.40 10.75 -11.81
C ASP A 178 18.21 12.07 -12.58
N GLY A 179 17.05 12.18 -13.22
CA GLY A 179 16.73 13.27 -14.12
C GLY A 179 15.22 13.40 -14.33
N VAL A 180 14.84 14.09 -15.40
CA VAL A 180 13.42 14.25 -15.77
C VAL A 180 13.12 13.31 -16.93
N THR A 181 12.11 12.48 -16.77
CA THR A 181 11.53 11.68 -17.85
C THR A 181 10.19 12.30 -18.24
N ASP A 182 10.07 12.76 -19.48
CA ASP A 182 8.81 13.26 -20.02
C ASP A 182 8.03 12.10 -20.66
N ALA A 183 6.91 11.74 -20.05
CA ALA A 183 5.97 10.75 -20.58
C ALA A 183 5.17 11.28 -21.76
N GLY A 184 5.17 12.60 -22.01
CA GLY A 184 4.29 13.29 -22.95
C GLY A 184 2.82 13.15 -22.56
N GLU A 185 1.94 13.27 -23.54
CA GLU A 185 0.51 13.05 -23.33
C GLU A 185 0.18 11.56 -23.24
N ILE A 186 -0.59 11.20 -22.21
CA ILE A 186 -1.23 9.90 -22.02
C ILE A 186 -2.70 10.07 -22.40
N SER A 187 -3.07 9.53 -23.56
CA SER A 187 -4.46 9.53 -24.02
C SER A 187 -5.26 8.43 -23.30
N VAL A 188 -6.34 8.81 -22.62
CA VAL A 188 -7.25 7.86 -21.95
C VAL A 188 -8.54 7.70 -22.74
N THR A 189 -9.07 6.47 -22.74
CA THR A 189 -10.34 6.13 -23.39
C THR A 189 -11.32 5.52 -22.41
N ALA A 190 -12.62 5.70 -22.65
CA ALA A 190 -13.66 5.12 -21.80
C ALA A 190 -13.57 3.58 -21.84
N ASN A 191 -13.54 2.96 -20.67
CA ASN A 191 -13.54 1.51 -20.54
C ASN A 191 -14.94 0.99 -20.88
N ALA A 192 -15.00 -0.17 -21.53
CA ALA A 192 -16.28 -0.83 -21.79
C ALA A 192 -16.93 -1.23 -20.44
N PRO A 193 -18.26 -1.11 -20.28
CA PRO A 193 -18.95 -1.29 -18.99
C PRO A 193 -18.81 -2.66 -18.30
N ARG A 194 -18.21 -3.66 -18.97
CA ARG A 194 -18.08 -5.03 -18.45
C ARG A 194 -16.65 -5.59 -18.48
N ASP A 195 -15.68 -4.78 -18.86
CA ASP A 195 -14.29 -5.22 -18.79
C ASP A 195 -13.76 -4.96 -17.38
N PRO A 196 -13.20 -5.98 -16.69
CA PRO A 196 -12.50 -5.74 -15.44
C PRO A 196 -11.33 -4.82 -15.74
N THR A 197 -11.37 -3.61 -15.20
CA THR A 197 -10.34 -2.59 -15.42
C THR A 197 -9.78 -2.12 -14.09
N TRP A 198 -8.52 -1.68 -14.11
CA TRP A 198 -7.90 -1.04 -12.96
C TRP A 198 -8.71 0.18 -12.56
N LEU A 199 -9.18 0.19 -11.31
CA LEU A 199 -9.84 1.34 -10.72
C LEU A 199 -8.84 2.12 -9.88
N PRO A 200 -8.95 3.46 -9.81
CA PRO A 200 -8.20 4.26 -8.87
C PRO A 200 -8.89 4.15 -7.51
N THR A 201 -8.69 3.02 -6.82
CA THR A 201 -9.49 2.59 -5.66
C THR A 201 -9.47 3.56 -4.49
N PHE A 202 -8.44 4.42 -4.40
CA PHE A 202 -8.24 5.37 -3.30
C PHE A 202 -8.27 6.84 -3.75
N GLY A 203 -8.83 7.15 -4.93
CA GLY A 203 -9.07 8.54 -5.35
C GLY A 203 -7.82 9.42 -5.44
N GLY A 204 -6.65 8.83 -5.68
CA GLY A 204 -5.37 9.55 -5.72
C GLY A 204 -4.62 9.60 -4.38
N ALA A 205 -5.20 9.06 -3.30
CA ALA A 205 -4.46 8.84 -2.05
C ALA A 205 -3.48 7.67 -2.21
N PRO A 206 -2.28 7.72 -1.61
CA PRO A 206 -1.36 6.59 -1.57
C PRO A 206 -1.98 5.42 -0.78
N GLY A 207 -1.65 4.19 -1.18
CA GLY A 207 -2.06 2.97 -0.48
C GLY A 207 -1.19 2.69 0.76
N MET A 208 -0.64 1.48 0.82
CA MET A 208 0.22 1.01 1.92
C MET A 208 1.69 1.10 1.56
N ASN A 209 2.54 1.31 2.56
CA ASN A 209 4.00 1.33 2.41
C ASN A 209 4.68 -0.01 2.76
N GLY A 210 3.94 -1.11 2.58
CA GLY A 210 4.39 -2.44 2.89
C GLY A 210 3.36 -3.45 2.41
N SER A 211 3.68 -4.73 2.53
CA SER A 211 2.81 -5.81 2.09
C SER A 211 1.49 -5.78 2.85
N VAL A 212 0.41 -5.99 2.10
CA VAL A 212 -0.93 -6.26 2.65
C VAL A 212 -1.16 -7.75 2.52
N ASN A 213 -1.20 -8.45 3.64
CA ASN A 213 -1.33 -9.90 3.70
C ASN A 213 -2.79 -10.32 3.86
N ALA A 214 -3.64 -9.47 4.45
CA ALA A 214 -5.03 -9.74 4.71
C ALA A 214 -5.93 -8.54 4.41
N LEU A 215 -7.11 -8.82 3.85
CA LEU A 215 -8.19 -7.85 3.66
C LEU A 215 -9.49 -8.45 4.19
N THR A 216 -10.30 -7.64 4.86
CA THR A 216 -11.67 -8.02 5.24
C THR A 216 -12.56 -6.80 5.33
N THR A 217 -13.87 -7.00 5.36
CA THR A 217 -14.83 -5.95 5.67
C THR A 217 -15.39 -6.14 7.07
N PHE A 218 -15.55 -5.05 7.80
CA PHE A 218 -16.12 -5.08 9.15
C PHE A 218 -16.92 -3.80 9.41
N ASP A 219 -18.06 -3.94 10.07
CA ASP A 219 -18.85 -2.81 10.53
C ASP A 219 -18.52 -2.56 11.99
N ASP A 220 -17.78 -1.48 12.25
CA ASP A 220 -17.40 -1.05 13.60
C ASP A 220 -18.39 -0.05 14.21
N GLY A 221 -19.53 0.19 13.56
CA GLY A 221 -20.57 1.11 14.01
C GLY A 221 -20.22 2.59 13.92
N SER A 222 -19.09 2.95 13.30
CA SER A 222 -18.66 4.35 13.20
C SER A 222 -19.11 5.08 11.92
N GLY A 223 -19.82 4.40 11.01
CA GLY A 223 -20.27 4.95 9.72
C GLY A 223 -21.59 4.34 9.22
N ASP A 224 -21.90 4.55 7.94
CA ASP A 224 -23.15 4.11 7.30
C ASP A 224 -23.14 2.64 6.85
N GLY A 225 -22.12 1.86 7.23
CA GLY A 225 -21.97 0.45 6.89
C GLY A 225 -20.53 -0.05 7.04
N PRO A 226 -20.22 -1.26 6.52
CA PRO A 226 -18.92 -1.88 6.69
C PRO A 226 -17.82 -1.11 5.97
N ALA A 227 -16.69 -0.98 6.65
CA ALA A 227 -15.45 -0.44 6.09
C ALA A 227 -14.51 -1.56 5.64
N LEU A 228 -13.54 -1.23 4.78
CA LEU A 228 -12.48 -2.16 4.40
C LEU A 228 -11.32 -2.07 5.39
N TYR A 229 -10.81 -3.21 5.85
CA TYR A 229 -9.67 -3.30 6.76
C TYR A 229 -8.55 -4.05 6.07
N ALA A 230 -7.34 -3.52 6.21
CA ALA A 230 -6.12 -4.11 5.70
C ALA A 230 -5.20 -4.47 6.86
N GLY A 231 -4.63 -5.67 6.79
CA GLY A 231 -3.61 -6.19 7.69
C GLY A 231 -2.37 -6.60 6.91
N GLY A 232 -1.19 -6.37 7.45
CA GLY A 232 0.06 -6.75 6.78
C GLY A 232 1.30 -6.33 7.55
N THR A 233 2.38 -6.00 6.84
CA THR A 233 3.69 -5.59 7.39
C THR A 233 3.95 -4.08 7.24
N PHE A 234 2.95 -3.32 6.78
CA PHE A 234 3.08 -1.88 6.56
C PHE A 234 3.16 -1.09 7.87
N THR A 235 3.78 0.09 7.79
CA THR A 235 3.92 1.05 8.90
C THR A 235 3.14 2.35 8.67
N ALA A 236 2.60 2.54 7.46
CA ALA A 236 1.77 3.66 7.08
C ALA A 236 0.71 3.26 6.04
N ALA A 237 -0.45 3.91 6.14
CA ALA A 237 -1.58 3.79 5.23
C ALA A 237 -2.08 5.19 4.87
N GLY A 238 -2.26 5.49 3.58
CA GLY A 238 -2.68 6.84 3.17
C GLY A 238 -1.67 7.93 3.52
N GLY A 239 -0.40 7.58 3.74
CA GLY A 239 0.64 8.50 4.23
C GLY A 239 0.54 8.85 5.71
N THR A 240 -0.36 8.21 6.46
CA THR A 240 -0.48 8.33 7.92
C THR A 240 0.10 7.09 8.59
N ALA A 241 0.79 7.26 9.73
CA ALA A 241 1.31 6.13 10.49
C ALA A 241 0.19 5.17 10.89
N ALA A 242 0.34 3.89 10.55
CA ALA A 242 -0.60 2.82 10.83
C ALA A 242 0.18 1.51 10.94
N HIS A 243 0.24 0.95 12.15
CA HIS A 243 1.11 -0.19 12.44
C HIS A 243 0.39 -1.51 12.18
N ALA A 244 0.72 -2.14 11.05
CA ALA A 244 0.25 -3.44 10.58
C ALA A 244 -1.26 -3.58 10.33
N VAL A 245 -2.07 -2.58 10.68
CA VAL A 245 -3.52 -2.57 10.47
C VAL A 245 -4.04 -1.16 10.17
N ALA A 246 -4.96 -1.06 9.22
CA ALA A 246 -5.60 0.20 8.83
C ALA A 246 -7.03 -0.02 8.32
N LYS A 247 -7.86 1.03 8.47
CA LYS A 247 -9.25 1.08 8.02
C LYS A 247 -9.41 2.08 6.88
N TRP A 248 -10.12 1.67 5.84
CA TRP A 248 -10.57 2.53 4.74
C TRP A 248 -12.08 2.75 4.84
N ASP A 249 -12.47 4.01 5.05
CA ASP A 249 -13.88 4.42 5.22
C ASP A 249 -14.59 4.75 3.89
N GLY A 250 -13.92 4.55 2.75
CA GLY A 250 -14.41 4.98 1.43
C GLY A 250 -13.78 6.29 0.94
N SER A 251 -13.11 7.03 1.81
CA SER A 251 -12.49 8.33 1.51
C SER A 251 -11.06 8.46 2.02
N SER A 252 -10.74 7.86 3.17
CA SER A 252 -9.43 7.98 3.81
C SER A 252 -9.01 6.70 4.55
N TRP A 253 -7.70 6.48 4.61
CA TRP A 253 -7.10 5.46 5.47
C TRP A 253 -6.89 6.04 6.88
N SER A 254 -7.22 5.26 7.90
CA SER A 254 -7.02 5.60 9.31
C SER A 254 -6.43 4.43 10.10
N PRO A 255 -5.59 4.69 11.11
CA PRO A 255 -5.08 3.64 12.00
C PRO A 255 -6.15 3.17 12.98
N LEU A 256 -6.06 1.92 13.45
CA LEU A 256 -6.91 1.39 14.53
C LEU A 256 -6.19 1.55 15.87
N GLY A 257 -6.50 2.62 16.60
CA GLY A 257 -5.81 2.96 17.85
C GLY A 257 -4.30 3.13 17.63
N SER A 258 -3.48 2.51 18.48
CA SER A 258 -2.02 2.47 18.29
C SER A 258 -1.55 1.35 17.35
N GLY A 259 -2.45 0.55 16.79
CA GLY A 259 -2.12 -0.63 15.98
C GLY A 259 -1.52 -1.78 16.78
N LEU A 260 -0.72 -2.60 16.10
CA LEU A 260 -0.05 -3.77 16.66
C LEU A 260 1.46 -3.54 16.75
N SER A 261 2.14 -4.25 17.65
CA SER A 261 3.61 -4.17 17.77
C SER A 261 4.24 -5.54 17.99
N GLY A 262 5.41 -5.73 17.36
CA GLY A 262 6.20 -6.95 17.41
C GLY A 262 7.08 -7.04 18.67
N SER A 263 8.04 -7.95 18.65
CA SER A 263 9.13 -7.95 19.64
C SER A 263 10.27 -7.04 19.18
N ASP A 264 11.30 -6.88 20.00
CA ASP A 264 12.50 -6.11 19.63
C ASP A 264 13.24 -6.66 18.40
N PHE A 265 12.93 -7.90 17.96
CA PHE A 265 13.63 -8.61 16.89
C PHE A 265 12.92 -8.58 15.53
N PHE A 266 11.65 -8.16 15.45
CA PHE A 266 10.89 -8.17 14.19
C PHE A 266 9.79 -7.11 14.18
N LEU A 267 9.47 -6.59 12.99
CA LEU A 267 8.30 -5.72 12.78
C LEU A 267 7.00 -6.53 12.93
N PRO A 268 5.93 -5.95 13.47
CA PRO A 268 4.64 -6.64 13.56
C PRO A 268 4.10 -6.99 12.17
N ALA A 269 3.49 -8.17 12.06
CA ALA A 269 2.77 -8.58 10.86
C ALA A 269 1.36 -9.05 11.22
N VAL A 270 0.35 -8.58 10.50
CA VAL A 270 -1.00 -9.17 10.51
C VAL A 270 -1.14 -10.04 9.27
N ASN A 271 -1.19 -11.36 9.47
CA ASN A 271 -1.28 -12.33 8.37
C ASN A 271 -2.72 -12.72 8.06
N ALA A 272 -3.63 -12.56 9.01
CA ALA A 272 -5.03 -12.92 8.84
C ALA A 272 -5.94 -11.92 9.57
N LEU A 273 -7.04 -11.57 8.89
CA LEU A 273 -8.14 -10.77 9.44
C LEU A 273 -9.45 -11.51 9.19
N THR A 274 -10.30 -11.58 10.21
CA THR A 274 -11.66 -12.11 10.07
C THR A 274 -12.61 -11.44 11.06
N THR A 275 -13.91 -11.65 10.91
CA THR A 275 -14.91 -11.17 11.87
C THR A 275 -15.40 -12.34 12.69
N PHE A 276 -15.54 -12.16 14.00
CA PHE A 276 -15.97 -13.21 14.92
C PHE A 276 -16.73 -12.61 16.10
N ASP A 277 -17.89 -13.18 16.40
CA ASP A 277 -18.63 -12.89 17.64
C ASP A 277 -18.23 -13.93 18.67
N ASP A 278 -17.59 -13.48 19.76
CA ASP A 278 -17.13 -14.36 20.82
C ASP A 278 -18.20 -14.63 21.89
N GLY A 279 -19.44 -14.17 21.67
CA GLY A 279 -20.55 -14.39 22.58
C GLY A 279 -20.53 -13.51 23.83
N SER A 280 -19.60 -12.55 23.93
CA SER A 280 -19.50 -11.64 25.09
C SER A 280 -20.60 -10.56 25.15
N GLY A 281 -21.52 -10.54 24.17
CA GLY A 281 -22.65 -9.62 24.09
C GLY A 281 -22.33 -8.26 23.44
N GLY A 282 -21.09 -8.06 23.00
CA GLY A 282 -20.66 -6.88 22.23
C GLY A 282 -20.95 -6.96 20.73
N GLY A 283 -21.39 -8.12 20.23
CA GLY A 283 -21.51 -8.41 18.80
C GLY A 283 -20.19 -8.84 18.16
N PRO A 284 -20.14 -8.96 16.82
CA PRO A 284 -18.92 -9.36 16.12
C PRO A 284 -17.80 -8.33 16.31
N ALA A 285 -16.58 -8.82 16.49
CA ALA A 285 -15.37 -8.04 16.52
C ALA A 285 -14.48 -8.39 15.31
N LEU A 286 -13.59 -7.47 14.93
CA LEU A 286 -12.53 -7.77 13.97
C LEU A 286 -11.38 -8.48 14.68
N CYS A 287 -11.14 -9.74 14.33
CA CYS A 287 -10.03 -10.54 14.85
C CYS A 287 -8.80 -10.42 13.93
N ALA A 288 -7.65 -10.15 14.52
CA ALA A 288 -6.35 -10.14 13.87
C ALA A 288 -5.49 -11.30 14.38
N GLY A 289 -4.89 -12.03 13.45
CA GLY A 289 -3.92 -13.09 13.70
C GLY A 289 -2.63 -12.81 12.95
N GLY A 290 -1.48 -13.03 13.58
CA GLY A 290 -0.21 -12.74 12.93
C GLY A 290 1.02 -12.99 13.80
N GLU A 291 2.01 -12.15 13.59
CA GLU A 291 3.26 -12.10 14.35
C GLU A 291 3.32 -10.74 15.07
N PHE A 292 2.80 -10.71 16.31
CA PHE A 292 2.82 -9.54 17.17
C PHE A 292 2.73 -9.95 18.65
N THR A 293 3.22 -9.09 19.53
CA THR A 293 3.22 -9.31 20.99
C THR A 293 2.23 -8.41 21.72
N THR A 294 1.82 -7.31 21.09
CA THR A 294 0.86 -6.36 21.66
C THR A 294 -0.11 -5.83 20.61
N ALA A 295 -1.31 -5.48 21.06
CA ALA A 295 -2.34 -4.79 20.29
C ALA A 295 -2.94 -3.67 21.15
N GLY A 296 -2.99 -2.44 20.62
CA GLY A 296 -3.46 -1.29 21.39
C GLY A 296 -2.61 -0.99 22.64
N GLY A 297 -1.34 -1.40 22.66
CA GLY A 297 -0.46 -1.30 23.83
C GLY A 297 -0.69 -2.35 24.93
N THR A 298 -1.63 -3.28 24.72
CA THR A 298 -1.89 -4.40 25.65
C THR A 298 -1.26 -5.68 25.13
N ALA A 299 -0.71 -6.52 26.01
CA ALA A 299 -0.16 -7.82 25.64
C ALA A 299 -1.21 -8.68 24.94
N ALA A 300 -0.90 -9.12 23.72
CA ALA A 300 -1.76 -9.93 22.87
C ALA A 300 -0.86 -10.85 22.04
N ASN A 301 -0.78 -12.12 22.44
CA ASN A 301 0.16 -13.08 21.87
C ASN A 301 -0.37 -13.60 20.53
N SER A 302 -0.02 -12.92 19.44
CA SER A 302 -0.35 -13.28 18.04
C SER A 302 -1.83 -13.29 17.65
N VAL A 303 -2.74 -13.05 18.60
CA VAL A 303 -4.19 -12.90 18.34
C VAL A 303 -4.81 -11.82 19.21
N ALA A 304 -5.60 -10.94 18.59
CA ALA A 304 -6.32 -9.85 19.24
C ALA A 304 -7.65 -9.58 18.52
N LYS A 305 -8.59 -8.95 19.23
CA LYS A 305 -9.88 -8.50 18.67
C LYS A 305 -10.04 -6.99 18.81
N TRP A 306 -10.67 -6.36 17.82
CA TRP A 306 -11.03 -4.96 17.78
C TRP A 306 -12.55 -4.83 17.85
N ASP A 307 -13.04 -4.16 18.89
CA ASP A 307 -14.48 -3.98 19.17
C ASP A 307 -15.11 -2.76 18.45
N GLY A 308 -14.32 -2.11 17.59
CA GLY A 308 -14.69 -0.86 16.93
C GLY A 308 -14.06 0.39 17.55
N SER A 309 -13.52 0.28 18.76
CA SER A 309 -12.90 1.38 19.50
C SER A 309 -11.58 1.02 20.17
N SER A 310 -11.40 -0.24 20.56
CA SER A 310 -10.24 -0.70 21.32
C SER A 310 -9.82 -2.13 20.94
N TRP A 311 -8.51 -2.38 21.05
CA TRP A 311 -7.94 -3.72 20.93
C TRP A 311 -7.98 -4.42 22.28
N SER A 312 -8.32 -5.70 22.28
CA SER A 312 -8.19 -6.59 23.43
C SER A 312 -7.61 -7.95 23.01
N PRO A 313 -6.88 -8.64 23.89
CA PRO A 313 -6.39 -9.99 23.59
C PRO A 313 -7.56 -10.97 23.48
N LEU A 314 -7.43 -11.98 22.62
CA LEU A 314 -8.38 -13.09 22.56
C LEU A 314 -7.87 -14.26 23.44
N GLY A 315 -8.44 -14.38 24.64
CA GLY A 315 -7.95 -15.32 25.65
C GLY A 315 -6.50 -15.04 26.05
N SER A 316 -5.72 -16.08 26.34
CA SER A 316 -4.28 -15.95 26.63
C SER A 316 -3.40 -15.85 25.37
N GLY A 317 -4.00 -15.91 24.18
CA GLY A 317 -3.31 -15.94 22.90
C GLY A 317 -2.61 -17.27 22.58
N MET A 318 -1.67 -17.23 21.62
CA MET A 318 -0.89 -18.38 21.16
C MET A 318 0.62 -18.18 21.39
N VAL A 319 1.36 -19.28 21.52
CA VAL A 319 2.83 -19.25 21.47
C VAL A 319 3.26 -19.39 20.02
N ASP A 320 3.98 -18.40 19.49
CA ASP A 320 4.39 -18.24 18.07
C ASP A 320 3.27 -17.75 17.12
N TRP A 321 3.40 -17.99 15.81
CA TRP A 321 2.74 -17.18 14.78
C TRP A 321 1.45 -17.79 14.22
N ILE A 322 0.47 -16.92 13.97
CA ILE A 322 -0.75 -17.27 13.21
C ILE A 322 -0.59 -16.83 11.76
N TRP A 323 -0.94 -17.73 10.83
CA TRP A 323 -0.92 -17.45 9.39
C TRP A 323 -2.32 -17.38 8.78
N ALA A 324 -3.29 -18.07 9.39
CA ALA A 324 -4.65 -18.12 8.89
C ALA A 324 -5.66 -18.04 10.03
N LEU A 325 -6.74 -17.28 9.81
CA LEU A 325 -7.93 -17.25 10.63
C LEU A 325 -9.16 -17.46 9.76
N THR A 326 -10.12 -18.23 10.24
CA THR A 326 -11.42 -18.37 9.58
C THR A 326 -12.50 -18.69 10.61
N THR A 327 -13.74 -18.32 10.31
CA THR A 327 -14.90 -18.73 11.11
C THR A 327 -15.64 -19.86 10.42
N PHE A 328 -16.04 -20.87 11.17
CA PHE A 328 -16.86 -21.97 10.66
C PHE A 328 -17.88 -22.41 11.70
N ASP A 329 -19.13 -22.56 11.27
CA ASP A 329 -20.19 -23.17 12.06
C ASP A 329 -20.26 -24.66 11.71
N ASP A 330 -19.90 -25.50 12.67
CA ASP A 330 -19.91 -26.97 12.52
C ASP A 330 -21.29 -27.59 12.81
N GLY A 331 -22.30 -26.76 13.11
CA GLY A 331 -23.67 -27.20 13.41
C GLY A 331 -23.83 -27.79 14.81
N SER A 332 -22.84 -27.63 15.70
CA SER A 332 -22.89 -28.13 17.09
C SER A 332 -23.81 -27.33 18.03
N GLY A 333 -24.42 -26.24 17.54
CA GLY A 333 -25.38 -25.43 18.29
C GLY A 333 -24.76 -24.31 19.14
N GLY A 334 -23.43 -24.22 19.21
CA GLY A 334 -22.71 -23.09 19.78
C GLY A 334 -22.59 -21.88 18.85
N GLY A 335 -23.03 -21.97 17.58
CA GLY A 335 -22.78 -20.96 16.56
C GLY A 335 -21.38 -21.07 15.93
N PRO A 336 -20.98 -20.11 15.08
CA PRO A 336 -19.68 -20.12 14.43
C PRO A 336 -18.55 -20.12 15.47
N ALA A 337 -17.50 -20.89 15.20
CA ALA A 337 -16.26 -20.87 15.95
C ALA A 337 -15.14 -20.24 15.12
N LEU A 338 -14.15 -19.63 15.77
CA LEU A 338 -12.93 -19.12 15.16
C LEU A 338 -11.86 -20.23 15.13
N TYR A 339 -11.33 -20.51 13.96
CA TYR A 339 -10.25 -21.46 13.72
C TYR A 339 -8.99 -20.70 13.35
N ALA A 340 -7.87 -21.10 13.95
CA ALA A 340 -6.57 -20.51 13.68
C ALA A 340 -5.58 -21.58 13.26
N GLY A 341 -4.89 -21.33 12.16
CA GLY A 341 -3.79 -22.14 11.64
C GLY A 341 -2.49 -21.35 11.62
N GLY A 342 -1.37 -22.00 11.91
CA GLY A 342 -0.07 -21.34 11.90
C GLY A 342 1.05 -22.21 12.42
N LYS A 343 2.20 -21.59 12.69
CA LYS A 343 3.39 -22.24 13.25
C LYS A 343 3.44 -21.99 14.75
N PHE A 344 2.45 -22.49 15.49
CA PHE A 344 2.41 -22.39 16.96
C PHE A 344 2.61 -23.74 17.64
N ALA A 345 3.46 -23.74 18.66
CA ALA A 345 3.79 -24.96 19.41
C ALA A 345 2.60 -25.43 20.28
N ALA A 346 1.84 -24.50 20.86
CA ALA A 346 0.70 -24.82 21.71
C ALA A 346 -0.36 -23.70 21.75
N SER A 347 -1.63 -24.08 21.65
CA SER A 347 -2.79 -23.31 22.05
C SER A 347 -2.94 -23.36 23.59
N PRO A 348 -3.84 -22.55 24.19
CA PRO A 348 -4.18 -22.68 25.61
C PRO A 348 -4.76 -24.06 25.97
N ALA A 349 -5.30 -24.78 25.00
CA ALA A 349 -5.80 -26.15 25.12
C ALA A 349 -4.77 -27.20 24.67
N VAL A 350 -3.49 -26.82 24.53
CA VAL A 350 -2.34 -27.64 24.11
C VAL A 350 -2.40 -28.20 22.68
N ASP A 351 -3.20 -27.60 21.80
CA ASP A 351 -3.21 -27.95 20.38
C ASP A 351 -2.02 -27.32 19.64
N SER A 352 -1.41 -28.04 18.70
CA SER A 352 -0.33 -27.50 17.87
C SER A 352 -0.81 -27.22 16.46
N TYR A 353 -0.37 -26.10 15.87
CA TYR A 353 -0.58 -25.69 14.47
C TYR A 353 -2.03 -25.43 14.02
N LEU A 354 -3.03 -25.95 14.72
CA LEU A 354 -4.46 -25.69 14.51
C LEU A 354 -5.19 -25.59 15.86
N ALA A 355 -5.94 -24.52 16.09
CA ALA A 355 -6.71 -24.30 17.31
C ALA A 355 -8.10 -23.73 17.01
N LYS A 356 -9.02 -23.85 17.98
CA LYS A 356 -10.42 -23.41 17.87
C LYS A 356 -10.81 -22.58 19.10
N TRP A 357 -11.47 -21.45 18.88
CA TRP A 357 -12.28 -20.73 19.87
C TRP A 357 -13.75 -20.86 19.51
N GLY A 358 -14.60 -21.21 20.46
CA GLY A 358 -16.04 -21.17 20.30
C GLY A 358 -16.71 -21.00 21.66
N CYS A 359 -17.97 -20.60 21.65
CA CYS A 359 -18.83 -20.67 22.82
C CYS A 359 -19.28 -22.12 23.01
N ASP A 360 -18.86 -22.76 24.10
CA ASP A 360 -19.42 -24.05 24.50
C ASP A 360 -20.82 -23.80 25.07
N PRO A 361 -21.90 -24.28 24.43
CA PRO A 361 -23.25 -24.09 24.94
C PRO A 361 -23.50 -24.80 26.28
N ASN A 362 -22.56 -25.63 26.75
CA ASN A 362 -22.65 -26.38 28.00
C ASN A 362 -21.79 -25.81 29.14
N VAL A 363 -21.06 -24.72 28.90
CA VAL A 363 -20.29 -24.03 29.95
C VAL A 363 -21.07 -22.76 30.32
N ASP A 364 -21.86 -22.86 31.37
CA ASP A 364 -22.44 -21.70 32.06
C ASP A 364 -21.29 -20.85 32.62
N ASP A 365 -20.90 -19.79 31.92
CA ASP A 365 -20.11 -18.71 32.51
C ASP A 365 -20.97 -17.98 33.55
N ALA A 366 -20.88 -18.41 34.81
CA ALA A 366 -21.35 -17.60 35.93
C ALA A 366 -20.53 -17.81 37.21
N PRO A 367 -19.55 -16.95 37.51
CA PRO A 367 -19.32 -16.55 38.89
C PRO A 367 -20.30 -15.41 39.22
N GLY A 368 -21.52 -15.79 39.60
CA GLY A 368 -22.45 -14.91 40.32
C GLY A 368 -23.64 -14.39 39.53
N ARG A 369 -24.80 -15.01 39.78
CA ARG A 369 -26.05 -14.28 40.05
C ARG A 369 -26.82 -15.02 41.17
N PRO A 370 -27.53 -14.25 42.04
CA PRO A 370 -28.06 -14.71 43.31
C PRO A 370 -29.21 -15.71 43.22
#